data_AF-A0A9E5VG63-F1
#
_entry.id   AF-A0A9E5VG63-F1
#
_cell.length_a   1.000
_cell.length_b   1.000
_cell.length_c   1.000
_cell.angle_alpha   90.00
_cell.angle_beta   90.00
_cell.angle_gamma   90.00
#
_symmetry.space_group_name_H-M   'P 1'
#
loop_
_entity.id
_entity.type
_entity.pdbx_description
1 polymer ?
#
loop_
_entity_poly.entity_id
_entity_poly.type
_entity_poly.pdbx_seq_one_letter_code
_entity_poly.pdbx_strand_id
1 'polypeptide(L)'
;MRNPTYFRGSKKRRGYFEGWYFKCISRDRRHAIALIPGMAVDADGTKHAFIQVINATSGRTYYFRFDYADFQASPIQFDLKIGGNHFSSSGLTVDAAQAGVGTMRGTLAFKEIHVYPTSPLHPGIMGPLSFIPNMECNHVIVHLTHRIDRQLVLDGEIFDFDDGIGYVEKDYGRSFPESYVWIQAGHFENSNASFVFSRANIPILGGHFPGFFAYYSDFGVNTVRFASYNFSSLKNWFVDINSGTCSGMLKGPSSTLTFQSEMFGGGILRAPVKGAMDREIIESIRARVTLRLTDKNGREIYRGVSSEAGMEISL
;
A
#
# COMPACT_ATOMS: atom_id res chain seq x y z
N MET A 1 1.56 -14.62 17.14
CA MET A 1 1.06 -13.26 16.80
C MET A 1 -0.26 -13.39 16.05
N ARG A 2 -1.26 -12.58 16.37
CA ARG A 2 -2.54 -12.56 15.62
C ARG A 2 -2.28 -12.08 14.18
N ASN A 3 -3.04 -12.55 13.18
CA ASN A 3 -2.88 -12.12 11.78
C ASN A 3 -2.79 -10.57 11.67
N PRO A 4 -1.74 -10.01 11.05
CA PRO A 4 -1.51 -8.56 11.05
C PRO A 4 -2.48 -7.78 10.15
N THR A 5 -3.22 -8.47 9.27
CA THR A 5 -4.28 -7.86 8.43
C THR A 5 -5.48 -7.39 9.25
N TYR A 6 -5.74 -7.97 10.42
CA TYR A 6 -6.89 -7.64 11.27
C TYR A 6 -6.64 -6.41 12.14
N PHE A 7 -7.70 -5.76 12.62
CA PHE A 7 -7.60 -4.54 13.42
C PHE A 7 -6.72 -4.72 14.69
N ARG A 8 -5.83 -3.74 14.93
CA ARG A 8 -4.85 -3.71 16.03
C ARG A 8 -5.09 -2.58 17.04
N GLY A 9 -5.87 -1.57 16.66
CA GLY A 9 -6.03 -0.32 17.40
C GLY A 9 -6.96 -0.32 18.61
N SER A 10 -7.63 -1.43 18.94
CA SER A 10 -8.73 -1.42 19.94
C SER A 10 -8.38 -0.83 21.32
N LYS A 11 -7.13 -0.99 21.77
CA LYS A 11 -6.63 -0.47 23.05
C LYS A 11 -5.81 0.83 22.91
N LYS A 12 -5.65 1.36 21.70
CA LYS A 12 -4.87 2.57 21.45
C LYS A 12 -5.69 3.80 21.79
N ARG A 13 -5.05 4.79 22.41
CA ARG A 13 -5.71 5.97 22.97
C ARG A 13 -5.04 7.29 22.61
N ARG A 14 -3.79 7.25 22.14
CA ARG A 14 -2.96 8.39 21.76
C ARG A 14 -1.92 7.95 20.73
N GLY A 15 -1.56 8.84 19.83
CA GLY A 15 -0.48 8.66 18.87
C GLY A 15 -0.57 7.37 18.08
N TYR A 16 -1.73 7.12 17.48
CA TYR A 16 -1.99 5.89 16.74
C TYR A 16 -2.76 6.15 15.45
N PHE A 17 -2.41 5.41 14.40
CA PHE A 17 -3.20 5.32 13.19
C PHE A 17 -3.29 3.86 12.74
N GLU A 18 -4.35 3.56 11.99
CA GLU A 18 -4.51 2.29 11.30
C GLU A 18 -5.39 2.51 10.07
N GLY A 19 -4.88 2.14 8.90
CA GLY A 19 -5.56 2.32 7.62
C GLY A 19 -5.27 1.16 6.66
N TRP A 20 -6.19 0.95 5.74
CA TRP A 20 -6.09 -0.05 4.68
C TRP A 20 -6.09 0.67 3.35
N TYR A 21 -5.12 0.39 2.50
CA TYR A 21 -4.99 0.98 1.18
C TYR A 21 -5.52 0.00 0.14
N PHE A 22 -6.52 0.43 -0.62
CA PHE A 22 -7.09 -0.30 -1.75
C PHE A 22 -6.75 0.46 -3.02
N LYS A 23 -5.94 -0.12 -3.89
CA LYS A 23 -5.69 0.42 -5.22
C LYS A 23 -6.51 -0.34 -6.24
N CYS A 24 -7.20 0.39 -7.11
CA CYS A 24 -8.09 -0.13 -8.13
C CYS A 24 -7.75 0.50 -9.47
N ILE A 25 -7.49 -0.34 -10.47
CA ILE A 25 -7.22 0.09 -11.85
C ILE A 25 -8.19 -0.61 -12.79
N SER A 26 -8.84 0.15 -13.65
CA SER A 26 -9.78 -0.39 -14.64
C SER A 26 -9.05 -1.25 -15.67
N ARG A 27 -9.79 -2.17 -16.30
CA ARG A 27 -9.26 -3.07 -17.34
C ARG A 27 -8.53 -2.32 -18.47
N ASP A 28 -9.10 -1.19 -18.88
CA ASP A 28 -8.58 -0.33 -19.94
C ASP A 28 -7.53 0.70 -19.46
N ARG A 29 -7.23 0.69 -18.16
CA ARG A 29 -6.26 1.58 -17.48
C ARG A 29 -6.58 3.07 -17.59
N ARG A 30 -7.81 3.44 -17.94
CA ARG A 30 -8.25 4.85 -17.96
C ARG A 30 -8.56 5.38 -16.57
N HIS A 31 -8.99 4.50 -15.68
CA HIS A 31 -9.32 4.82 -14.31
C HIS A 31 -8.33 4.15 -13.37
N ALA A 32 -7.71 4.96 -12.52
CA ALA A 32 -6.87 4.49 -11.43
C ALA A 32 -7.23 5.30 -10.18
N ILE A 33 -7.66 4.62 -9.13
CA ILE A 33 -8.01 5.23 -7.85
C ILE A 33 -7.38 4.45 -6.71
N ALA A 34 -7.12 5.13 -5.60
CA ALA A 34 -6.94 4.46 -4.32
C ALA A 34 -7.92 4.96 -3.28
N LEU A 35 -8.41 4.05 -2.44
CA LEU A 35 -9.25 4.31 -1.29
C LEU A 35 -8.52 3.86 -0.03
N ILE A 36 -8.51 4.72 0.98
CA ILE A 36 -7.78 4.53 2.23
C ILE A 36 -8.74 4.77 3.41
N PRO A 37 -9.61 3.80 3.75
CA PRO A 37 -10.36 3.83 4.99
C PRO A 37 -9.45 3.59 6.20
N GLY A 38 -9.69 4.32 7.28
CA GLY A 38 -8.89 4.17 8.49
C GLY A 38 -9.39 4.98 9.67
N MET A 39 -8.60 4.94 10.73
CA MET A 39 -8.79 5.76 11.91
C MET A 39 -7.47 6.31 12.43
N ALA A 40 -7.58 7.43 13.12
CA ALA A 40 -6.44 8.17 13.66
C ALA A 40 -6.77 8.66 15.08
N VAL A 41 -5.76 8.64 15.94
CA VAL A 41 -5.77 9.25 17.28
C VAL A 41 -4.50 10.07 17.41
N ASP A 42 -4.64 11.39 17.53
CA ASP A 42 -3.50 12.29 17.71
C ASP A 42 -2.81 12.09 19.08
N ALA A 43 -1.77 12.89 19.33
CA ALA A 43 -1.01 12.83 20.58
C ALA A 43 -1.84 13.23 21.82
N ASP A 44 -2.83 14.10 21.65
CA ASP A 44 -3.69 14.61 22.73
C ASP A 44 -4.86 13.66 23.03
N GLY A 45 -5.20 12.80 22.09
CA GLY A 45 -6.26 11.80 22.18
C GLY A 45 -7.50 12.12 21.34
N THR A 46 -7.48 13.16 20.51
CA THR A 46 -8.54 13.45 19.55
C THR A 46 -8.58 12.34 18.51
N LYS A 47 -9.78 11.83 18.25
CA LYS A 47 -9.98 10.70 17.34
C LYS A 47 -10.92 11.07 16.23
N HIS A 48 -10.66 10.52 15.05
CA HIS A 48 -11.62 10.50 13.96
C HIS A 48 -11.41 9.24 13.13
N ALA A 49 -12.44 8.89 12.38
CA ALA A 49 -12.36 7.96 11.29
C ALA A 49 -12.32 8.73 9.97
N PHE A 50 -11.83 8.09 8.92
CA PHE A 50 -11.74 8.73 7.63
C PHE A 50 -11.80 7.72 6.49
N ILE A 51 -12.19 8.23 5.32
CA ILE A 51 -11.98 7.57 4.03
C ILE A 51 -11.26 8.59 3.16
N GLN A 52 -9.99 8.33 2.88
CA GLN A 52 -9.20 9.16 1.99
C GLN A 52 -9.19 8.54 0.59
N VAL A 53 -9.35 9.34 -0.46
CA VAL A 53 -9.43 8.85 -1.85
C VAL A 53 -8.51 9.69 -2.72
N ILE A 54 -7.85 9.06 -3.67
CA ILE A 54 -7.10 9.73 -4.73
C ILE A 54 -7.60 9.22 -6.09
N ASN A 55 -7.97 10.15 -6.96
CA ASN A 55 -8.16 9.88 -8.37
C ASN A 55 -6.83 10.17 -9.08
N ALA A 56 -6.13 9.12 -9.48
CA ALA A 56 -4.78 9.24 -10.04
C ALA A 56 -4.76 9.87 -11.43
N THR A 57 -5.88 9.83 -12.16
CA THR A 57 -5.99 10.45 -13.49
C THR A 57 -6.03 11.97 -13.39
N SER A 58 -6.72 12.51 -12.38
CA SER A 58 -6.82 13.96 -12.16
C SER A 58 -5.87 14.52 -11.09
N GLY A 59 -5.28 13.66 -10.26
CA GLY A 59 -4.52 14.05 -9.07
C GLY A 59 -5.39 14.56 -7.91
N ARG A 60 -6.72 14.63 -8.09
CA ARG A 60 -7.64 15.14 -7.07
C ARG A 60 -7.76 14.16 -5.91
N THR A 61 -7.65 14.67 -4.70
CA THR A 61 -7.80 13.90 -3.46
C THR A 61 -9.01 14.34 -2.66
N TYR A 62 -9.54 13.41 -1.87
CA TYR A 62 -10.73 13.56 -1.05
C TYR A 62 -10.41 13.04 0.34
N TYR A 63 -10.90 13.74 1.36
CA TYR A 63 -10.75 13.31 2.74
C TYR A 63 -12.10 13.41 3.44
N PHE A 64 -12.87 12.33 3.38
CA PHE A 64 -14.15 12.22 4.08
C PHE A 64 -13.88 11.96 5.55
N ARG A 65 -14.32 12.87 6.42
CA ARG A 65 -14.10 12.76 7.86
C ARG A 65 -15.38 12.26 8.53
N PHE A 66 -15.21 11.29 9.43
CA PHE A 66 -16.28 10.69 10.20
C PHE A 66 -15.96 10.75 11.68
N ASP A 67 -16.99 10.70 12.52
CA ASP A 67 -16.81 10.58 13.95
C ASP A 67 -16.17 9.22 14.27
N TYR A 68 -15.33 9.18 15.29
CA TYR A 68 -14.69 7.91 15.68
C TYR A 68 -15.73 6.85 16.12
N ALA A 69 -16.91 7.27 16.58
CA ALA A 69 -18.01 6.38 16.94
C ALA A 69 -18.56 5.58 15.73
N ASP A 70 -18.37 6.08 14.51
CA ASP A 70 -18.80 5.42 13.28
C ASP A 70 -17.86 4.29 12.84
N PHE A 71 -16.66 4.22 13.44
CA PHE A 71 -15.65 3.21 13.13
C PHE A 71 -15.87 1.92 13.89
N GLN A 72 -16.02 0.82 13.15
CA GLN A 72 -16.10 -0.53 13.70
C GLN A 72 -15.20 -1.45 12.89
N ALA A 73 -14.28 -2.14 13.53
CA ALA A 73 -13.40 -3.07 12.84
C ALA A 73 -13.29 -4.38 13.60
N SER A 74 -13.39 -5.50 12.88
CA SER A 74 -13.27 -6.81 13.48
C SER A 74 -11.83 -7.06 13.92
N PRO A 75 -11.64 -7.56 15.15
CA PRO A 75 -10.31 -7.89 15.59
C PRO A 75 -9.90 -9.26 15.01
N ILE A 76 -10.82 -10.15 14.60
CA ILE A 76 -10.53 -11.54 14.17
C ILE A 76 -10.58 -11.78 12.66
N GLN A 77 -10.93 -10.77 11.86
CA GLN A 77 -10.94 -10.83 10.41
C GLN A 77 -10.72 -9.43 9.83
N PHE A 78 -10.42 -9.32 8.54
CA PHE A 78 -10.43 -8.04 7.85
C PHE A 78 -11.86 -7.67 7.45
N ASP A 79 -12.53 -6.96 8.36
CA ASP A 79 -13.88 -6.44 8.19
C ASP A 79 -13.96 -5.08 8.90
N LEU A 80 -14.23 -4.02 8.15
CA LEU A 80 -14.19 -2.63 8.59
C LEU A 80 -15.47 -1.91 8.14
N LYS A 81 -16.08 -1.16 9.05
CA LYS A 81 -17.20 -0.26 8.79
C LYS A 81 -16.87 1.16 9.26
N ILE A 82 -17.26 2.14 8.45
CA ILE A 82 -17.19 3.57 8.77
C ILE A 82 -18.51 4.20 8.34
N GLY A 83 -19.43 4.38 9.29
CA GLY A 83 -20.79 4.82 8.99
C GLY A 83 -21.50 3.83 8.05
N GLY A 84 -22.01 4.31 6.92
CA GLY A 84 -22.63 3.49 5.87
C GLY A 84 -21.65 2.73 4.97
N ASN A 85 -20.34 2.89 5.16
CA ASN A 85 -19.30 2.31 4.31
C ASN A 85 -18.78 0.99 4.89
N HIS A 86 -18.42 0.04 4.04
CA HIS A 86 -17.89 -1.28 4.42
C HIS A 86 -16.70 -1.67 3.55
N PHE A 87 -15.68 -2.26 4.18
CA PHE A 87 -14.43 -2.67 3.55
C PHE A 87 -13.99 -4.02 4.11
N SER A 88 -13.57 -4.93 3.23
CA SER A 88 -13.17 -6.28 3.60
C SER A 88 -12.15 -6.85 2.62
N SER A 89 -11.66 -8.06 2.90
CA SER A 89 -10.82 -8.80 1.96
C SER A 89 -11.58 -9.28 0.70
N SER A 90 -12.91 -9.18 0.62
CA SER A 90 -13.68 -9.64 -0.54
C SER A 90 -14.32 -8.51 -1.34
N GLY A 91 -14.13 -7.26 -0.94
CA GLY A 91 -14.72 -6.11 -1.62
C GLY A 91 -14.96 -4.94 -0.68
N LEU A 92 -15.60 -3.91 -1.23
CA LEU A 92 -16.00 -2.71 -0.52
C LEU A 92 -17.35 -2.19 -1.01
N THR A 93 -18.05 -1.46 -0.14
CA THR A 93 -19.22 -0.65 -0.47
C THR A 93 -19.02 0.72 0.16
N VAL A 94 -19.18 1.75 -0.65
CA VAL A 94 -19.02 3.14 -0.22
C VAL A 94 -20.30 3.92 -0.48
N ASP A 95 -20.65 4.77 0.48
CA ASP A 95 -21.64 5.82 0.39
C ASP A 95 -21.15 6.97 1.28
N ALA A 96 -20.29 7.80 0.70
CA ALA A 96 -19.69 8.94 1.36
C ALA A 96 -20.07 10.21 0.59
N ALA A 97 -20.61 11.20 1.31
CA ALA A 97 -20.94 12.50 0.74
C ALA A 97 -20.67 13.57 1.80
N GLN A 98 -19.84 14.56 1.48
CA GLN A 98 -19.51 15.64 2.39
C GLN A 98 -19.36 16.96 1.61
N ALA A 99 -20.10 17.98 2.04
CA ALA A 99 -20.06 19.30 1.43
C ALA A 99 -18.63 19.86 1.42
N GLY A 100 -18.20 20.41 0.27
CA GLY A 100 -16.84 20.92 0.08
C GLY A 100 -15.76 19.84 -0.12
N VAL A 101 -16.10 18.55 0.00
CA VAL A 101 -15.18 17.44 -0.28
C VAL A 101 -15.57 16.76 -1.59
N GLY A 102 -16.79 16.23 -1.67
CA GLY A 102 -17.29 15.50 -2.83
C GLY A 102 -18.28 14.40 -2.45
N THR A 103 -18.48 13.47 -3.38
CA THR A 103 -19.36 12.31 -3.24
C THR A 103 -18.72 11.07 -3.84
N MET A 104 -18.85 9.94 -3.16
CA MET A 104 -18.37 8.64 -3.64
C MET A 104 -19.38 7.56 -3.26
N ARG A 105 -19.85 6.80 -4.25
CA ARG A 105 -20.86 5.75 -4.07
C ARG A 105 -20.55 4.52 -4.90
N GLY A 106 -20.97 3.35 -4.43
CA GLY A 106 -20.94 2.12 -5.20
C GLY A 106 -20.35 0.94 -4.44
N THR A 107 -20.10 -0.13 -5.17
CA THR A 107 -19.64 -1.39 -4.60
C THR A 107 -18.60 -1.96 -5.54
N LEU A 108 -17.53 -2.51 -4.98
CA LEU A 108 -16.58 -3.36 -5.70
C LEU A 108 -16.58 -4.75 -5.07
N ALA A 109 -16.56 -5.78 -5.90
CA ALA A 109 -16.36 -7.16 -5.46
C ALA A 109 -15.00 -7.67 -5.94
N PHE A 110 -14.28 -8.39 -5.09
CA PHE A 110 -12.95 -8.92 -5.42
C PHE A 110 -13.03 -10.41 -5.70
N LYS A 111 -12.44 -10.82 -6.81
CA LYS A 111 -12.36 -12.21 -7.28
C LYS A 111 -10.92 -12.59 -7.58
N GLU A 112 -10.65 -13.89 -7.73
CA GLU A 112 -9.32 -14.40 -8.10
C GLU A 112 -8.21 -13.80 -7.21
N ILE A 113 -8.44 -13.83 -5.90
CA ILE A 113 -7.60 -13.12 -4.94
C ILE A 113 -6.31 -13.90 -4.70
N HIS A 114 -5.18 -13.27 -5.01
CA HIS A 114 -3.85 -13.75 -4.62
C HIS A 114 -3.41 -13.08 -3.33
N VAL A 115 -3.62 -13.76 -2.20
CA VAL A 115 -3.22 -13.29 -0.87
C VAL A 115 -1.71 -13.37 -0.69
N TYR A 116 -1.12 -12.42 0.06
CA TYR A 116 0.28 -12.51 0.43
C TYR A 116 0.54 -13.75 1.32
N PRO A 117 1.57 -14.58 1.03
CA PRO A 117 1.82 -15.79 1.81
C PRO A 117 2.39 -15.47 3.18
N THR A 118 1.71 -15.93 4.23
CA THR A 118 2.13 -15.77 5.63
C THR A 118 2.46 -17.10 6.29
N SER A 119 3.34 -17.08 7.28
CA SER A 119 3.62 -18.20 8.17
C SER A 119 3.86 -17.72 9.60
N PRO A 120 3.88 -18.60 10.61
CA PRO A 120 4.13 -18.19 12.00
C PRO A 120 5.45 -17.42 12.19
N LEU A 121 6.49 -17.74 11.41
CA LEU A 121 7.79 -17.06 11.46
C LEU A 121 7.86 -15.83 10.54
N HIS A 122 6.99 -15.77 9.53
CA HIS A 122 6.87 -14.65 8.59
C HIS A 122 5.40 -14.22 8.50
N PRO A 123 4.88 -13.53 9.53
CA PRO A 123 3.46 -13.19 9.61
C PRO A 123 3.02 -12.16 8.55
N GLY A 124 3.97 -11.50 7.87
CA GLY A 124 3.75 -10.54 6.81
C GLY A 124 5.05 -10.21 6.08
N ILE A 125 5.04 -9.15 5.26
CA ILE A 125 6.21 -8.72 4.48
C ILE A 125 7.36 -8.18 5.32
N MET A 126 7.07 -7.67 6.52
CA MET A 126 8.09 -7.26 7.48
C MET A 126 8.78 -8.44 8.18
N GLY A 127 8.30 -9.68 7.98
CA GLY A 127 8.91 -10.90 8.54
C GLY A 127 9.14 -10.79 10.05
N PRO A 128 10.34 -11.11 10.56
CA PRO A 128 10.67 -11.01 11.97
C PRO A 128 10.53 -9.60 12.58
N LEU A 129 10.63 -8.54 11.76
CA LEU A 129 10.48 -7.16 12.26
C LEU A 129 9.06 -6.87 12.78
N SER A 130 8.07 -7.66 12.34
CA SER A 130 6.68 -7.58 12.82
C SER A 130 6.54 -7.86 14.33
N PHE A 131 7.52 -8.51 14.95
CA PHE A 131 7.53 -8.81 16.38
C PHE A 131 8.15 -7.71 17.24
N ILE A 132 8.78 -6.71 16.63
CA ILE A 132 9.41 -5.60 17.37
C ILE A 132 8.30 -4.72 17.96
N PRO A 133 8.26 -4.54 19.30
CA PRO A 133 7.25 -3.70 19.94
C PRO A 133 7.48 -2.23 19.60
N ASN A 134 6.41 -1.44 19.60
CA ASN A 134 6.45 0.02 19.38
C ASN A 134 7.11 0.46 18.07
N MET A 135 7.06 -0.39 17.04
CA MET A 135 7.42 -0.01 15.67
C MET A 135 6.64 1.24 15.25
N GLU A 136 7.34 2.23 14.69
CA GLU A 136 6.74 3.50 14.28
C GLU A 136 5.65 3.29 13.22
N CYS A 137 5.94 2.48 12.20
CA CYS A 137 4.99 2.04 11.19
C CYS A 137 5.13 0.53 10.95
N ASN A 138 4.02 -0.20 10.97
CA ASN A 138 3.95 -1.58 10.54
C ASN A 138 3.24 -1.63 9.20
N HIS A 139 3.80 -2.41 8.27
CA HIS A 139 3.32 -2.54 6.91
C HIS A 139 2.93 -3.99 6.59
N VAL A 140 1.76 -4.17 5.99
CA VAL A 140 1.15 -5.49 5.76
C VAL A 140 0.56 -5.55 4.35
N ILE A 141 1.13 -6.39 3.50
CA ILE A 141 0.51 -6.74 2.22
C ILE A 141 -0.64 -7.72 2.49
N VAL A 142 -1.84 -7.39 2.03
CA VAL A 142 -3.03 -8.24 2.15
C VAL A 142 -3.22 -9.02 0.85
N HIS A 143 -3.43 -8.32 -0.27
CA HIS A 143 -3.52 -8.91 -1.61
C HIS A 143 -2.33 -8.48 -2.45
N LEU A 144 -1.67 -9.44 -3.10
CA LEU A 144 -0.69 -9.16 -4.15
C LEU A 144 -1.40 -8.70 -5.43
N THR A 145 -2.53 -9.34 -5.75
CA THR A 145 -3.43 -8.94 -6.83
C THR A 145 -4.81 -9.55 -6.61
N HIS A 146 -5.83 -8.96 -7.22
CA HIS A 146 -7.17 -9.55 -7.37
C HIS A 146 -7.86 -8.93 -8.58
N ARG A 147 -8.84 -9.65 -9.14
CA ARG A 147 -9.77 -9.10 -10.12
C ARG A 147 -10.85 -8.30 -9.43
N ILE A 148 -11.25 -7.20 -10.06
CA ILE A 148 -12.32 -6.34 -9.57
C ILE A 148 -13.54 -6.52 -10.47
N ASP A 149 -14.70 -6.58 -9.84
CA ASP A 149 -15.99 -6.43 -10.49
C ASP A 149 -16.72 -5.21 -9.93
N ARG A 150 -17.66 -4.69 -10.71
CA ARG A 150 -18.54 -3.56 -10.46
C ARG A 150 -17.81 -2.22 -10.56
N GLN A 151 -18.51 -1.17 -10.14
CA GLN A 151 -18.15 0.21 -10.42
C GLN A 151 -18.31 1.09 -9.18
N LEU A 152 -17.64 2.22 -9.23
CA LEU A 152 -17.79 3.32 -8.31
C LEU A 152 -18.27 4.56 -9.06
N VAL A 153 -18.92 5.47 -8.36
CA VAL A 153 -19.30 6.78 -8.86
C VAL A 153 -18.63 7.81 -7.97
N LEU A 154 -17.74 8.63 -8.52
CA LEU A 154 -17.02 9.68 -7.82
C LEU A 154 -17.37 11.02 -8.45
N ASP A 155 -17.99 11.92 -7.69
CA ASP A 155 -18.49 13.22 -8.17
C ASP A 155 -19.33 13.14 -9.46
N GLY A 156 -20.11 12.07 -9.59
CA GLY A 156 -20.99 11.82 -10.74
C GLY A 156 -20.31 11.13 -11.93
N GLU A 157 -18.97 11.03 -11.95
CA GLU A 157 -18.24 10.23 -12.94
C GLU A 157 -18.27 8.75 -12.57
N ILE A 158 -18.55 7.89 -13.55
CA ILE A 158 -18.56 6.43 -13.39
C ILE A 158 -17.15 5.88 -13.62
N PHE A 159 -16.66 5.16 -12.62
CA PHE A 159 -15.41 4.42 -12.66
C PHE A 159 -15.76 2.94 -12.73
N ASP A 160 -15.78 2.40 -13.95
CA ASP A 160 -16.01 0.98 -14.19
C ASP A 160 -14.72 0.19 -13.95
N PHE A 161 -14.79 -0.75 -13.00
CA PHE A 161 -13.68 -1.63 -12.66
C PHE A 161 -13.98 -3.08 -13.00
N ASP A 162 -15.03 -3.39 -13.76
CA ASP A 162 -15.23 -4.75 -14.26
C ASP A 162 -13.97 -5.21 -15.00
N ASP A 163 -13.51 -6.41 -14.65
CA ASP A 163 -12.27 -6.97 -15.16
C ASP A 163 -11.02 -6.10 -14.87
N GLY A 164 -11.11 -5.19 -13.91
CA GLY A 164 -10.00 -4.42 -13.38
C GLY A 164 -9.10 -5.27 -12.49
N ILE A 165 -8.03 -4.67 -12.02
CA ILE A 165 -7.08 -5.31 -11.11
C ILE A 165 -6.87 -4.42 -9.90
N GLY A 166 -6.80 -5.04 -8.72
CA GLY A 166 -6.57 -4.33 -7.48
C GLY A 166 -5.46 -4.91 -6.63
N TYR A 167 -5.02 -4.08 -5.69
CA TYR A 167 -4.01 -4.39 -4.67
C TYR A 167 -4.51 -3.90 -3.32
N VAL A 168 -4.17 -4.63 -2.24
CA VAL A 168 -4.58 -4.24 -0.88
C VAL A 168 -3.41 -4.37 0.08
N GLU A 169 -3.16 -3.32 0.84
CA GLU A 169 -2.22 -3.32 1.96
C GLU A 169 -2.80 -2.59 3.17
N LYS A 170 -2.06 -2.61 4.26
CA LYS A 170 -2.47 -2.01 5.51
C LYS A 170 -1.25 -1.49 6.26
N ASP A 171 -1.40 -0.28 6.76
CA ASP A 171 -0.43 0.36 7.65
C ASP A 171 -1.03 0.68 9.01
N TYR A 172 -0.22 0.49 10.05
CA TYR A 172 -0.59 0.87 11.40
C TYR A 172 0.60 1.16 12.29
N GLY A 173 0.44 2.10 13.21
CA GLY A 173 1.53 2.49 14.09
C GLY A 173 1.32 3.86 14.69
N ARG A 174 2.42 4.57 14.95
CA ARG A 174 2.44 5.92 15.49
C ARG A 174 2.60 6.97 14.40
N SER A 175 3.51 6.77 13.46
CA SER A 175 3.79 7.70 12.36
C SER A 175 4.20 6.91 11.13
N PHE A 176 4.17 7.54 9.97
CA PHE A 176 5.00 7.07 8.86
C PHE A 176 6.47 7.39 9.14
N PRO A 177 7.42 6.59 8.61
CA PRO A 177 8.85 6.87 8.76
C PRO A 177 9.21 8.27 8.28
N GLU A 178 10.23 8.88 8.87
CA GLU A 178 10.72 10.20 8.46
C GLU A 178 11.06 10.22 6.96
N SER A 179 11.83 9.23 6.49
CA SER A 179 12.12 9.02 5.08
C SER A 179 11.80 7.60 4.64
N TYR A 180 11.13 7.48 3.50
CA TYR A 180 10.81 6.23 2.85
C TYR A 180 10.57 6.36 1.34
N VAL A 181 10.73 5.25 0.65
CA VAL A 181 10.24 5.02 -0.72
C VAL A 181 9.34 3.81 -0.68
N TRP A 182 8.16 3.91 -1.27
CA TRP A 182 7.25 2.78 -1.49
C TRP A 182 6.94 2.65 -2.97
N ILE A 183 6.87 1.41 -3.47
CA ILE A 183 6.54 1.07 -4.85
C ILE A 183 5.65 -0.16 -4.84
N GLN A 184 4.54 -0.11 -5.56
CA GLN A 184 3.69 -1.25 -5.86
C GLN A 184 3.37 -1.31 -7.35
N ALA A 185 3.71 -2.39 -8.02
CA ALA A 185 3.43 -2.62 -9.43
C ALA A 185 2.76 -3.98 -9.62
N GLY A 186 1.60 -4.00 -10.28
CA GLY A 186 0.86 -5.23 -10.62
C GLY A 186 0.44 -5.32 -12.09
N HIS A 187 0.59 -4.23 -12.86
CA HIS A 187 0.06 -4.09 -14.22
C HIS A 187 1.18 -4.16 -15.25
N PHE A 188 1.82 -5.32 -15.37
CA PHE A 188 2.89 -5.50 -16.35
C PHE A 188 2.35 -5.75 -17.75
N GLU A 189 3.02 -5.22 -18.76
CA GLU A 189 2.58 -5.27 -20.17
C GLU A 189 2.45 -6.70 -20.72
N ASN A 190 3.35 -7.61 -20.32
CA ASN A 190 3.52 -8.91 -20.98
C ASN A 190 3.29 -10.12 -20.07
N SER A 191 2.76 -9.92 -18.87
CA SER A 191 2.63 -10.99 -17.87
C SER A 191 1.81 -10.57 -16.66
N ASN A 192 1.17 -11.54 -16.01
CA ASN A 192 0.64 -11.33 -14.67
C ASN A 192 1.78 -11.46 -13.65
N ALA A 193 2.14 -10.36 -12.99
CA ALA A 193 3.15 -10.35 -11.95
C ALA A 193 2.86 -9.24 -10.94
N SER A 194 3.32 -9.42 -9.70
CA SER A 194 3.27 -8.40 -8.66
C SER A 194 4.66 -8.13 -8.14
N PHE A 195 4.95 -6.85 -7.95
CA PHE A 195 6.15 -6.35 -7.31
C PHE A 195 5.78 -5.31 -6.26
N VAL A 196 6.27 -5.49 -5.06
CA VAL A 196 6.20 -4.49 -3.99
C VAL A 196 7.60 -4.24 -3.49
N PHE A 197 7.96 -2.99 -3.26
CA PHE A 197 9.22 -2.58 -2.66
C PHE A 197 8.97 -1.46 -1.67
N SER A 198 9.63 -1.53 -0.53
CA SER A 198 9.74 -0.39 0.37
C SER A 198 11.14 -0.31 0.95
N ARG A 199 11.63 0.91 1.10
CA ARG A 199 12.82 1.24 1.88
C ARG A 199 12.46 2.38 2.81
N ALA A 200 12.77 2.24 4.09
CA ALA A 200 12.50 3.28 5.09
C ALA A 200 13.63 3.38 6.10
N ASN A 201 13.81 4.57 6.67
CA ASN A 201 14.67 4.75 7.83
C ASN A 201 13.89 4.42 9.11
N ILE A 202 14.23 3.32 9.78
CA ILE A 202 13.47 2.81 10.93
C ILE A 202 14.16 3.24 12.23
N PRO A 203 13.46 3.91 13.15
CA PRO A 203 14.00 4.18 14.48
C PRO A 203 14.12 2.89 15.28
N ILE A 204 15.32 2.61 15.81
CA ILE A 204 15.60 1.50 16.72
C ILE A 204 16.36 2.04 17.93
N LEU A 205 16.14 1.49 19.13
CA LEU A 205 16.70 1.95 20.42
C LEU A 205 18.08 2.64 20.32
N GLY A 206 18.08 3.99 20.31
CA GLY A 206 19.30 4.81 20.30
C GLY A 206 19.87 5.19 18.92
N GLY A 207 19.21 4.84 17.81
CA GLY A 207 19.65 5.21 16.46
C GLY A 207 18.62 4.90 15.37
N HIS A 208 19.10 4.74 14.14
CA HIS A 208 18.28 4.42 12.98
C HIS A 208 18.93 3.33 12.14
N PHE A 209 18.09 2.54 11.47
CA PHE A 209 18.53 1.51 10.54
C PHE A 209 17.75 1.62 9.21
N PRO A 210 18.44 1.65 8.05
CA PRO A 210 17.78 1.64 6.75
C PRO A 210 17.24 0.25 6.44
N GLY A 211 15.96 0.04 6.73
CA GLY A 211 15.23 -1.17 6.41
C GLY A 211 14.72 -1.18 4.98
N PHE A 212 14.68 -2.37 4.38
CA PHE A 212 13.98 -2.56 3.12
C PHE A 212 13.36 -3.94 3.04
N PHE A 213 12.30 -4.04 2.25
CA PHE A 213 11.78 -5.28 1.73
C PHE A 213 11.38 -5.12 0.27
N ALA A 214 11.35 -6.23 -0.44
CA ALA A 214 10.77 -6.37 -1.74
C ALA A 214 10.16 -7.76 -1.89
N TYR A 215 9.10 -7.86 -2.66
CA TYR A 215 8.48 -9.12 -3.00
C TYR A 215 8.07 -9.12 -4.46
N TYR A 216 8.52 -10.14 -5.18
CA TYR A 216 8.16 -10.41 -6.57
C TYR A 216 7.42 -11.76 -6.64
N SER A 217 6.35 -11.82 -7.41
CA SER A 217 5.67 -13.07 -7.77
C SER A 217 5.12 -12.98 -9.18
N ASP A 218 5.32 -14.04 -9.98
CA ASP A 218 4.62 -14.29 -11.24
C ASP A 218 3.35 -15.13 -11.08
N PHE A 219 2.94 -15.38 -9.83
CA PHE A 219 1.84 -16.27 -9.45
C PHE A 219 2.00 -17.73 -9.93
N GLY A 220 3.18 -18.09 -10.43
CA GLY A 220 3.57 -19.44 -10.82
C GLY A 220 4.72 -19.92 -9.94
N VAL A 221 5.81 -20.32 -10.57
CA VAL A 221 6.96 -20.92 -9.88
C VAL A 221 7.95 -19.89 -9.33
N ASN A 222 7.94 -18.65 -9.84
CA ASN A 222 8.93 -17.66 -9.47
C ASN A 222 8.35 -16.67 -8.46
N THR A 223 8.62 -16.96 -7.19
CA THR A 223 8.31 -16.06 -6.08
C THR A 223 9.58 -15.79 -5.29
N VAL A 224 9.92 -14.52 -5.09
CA VAL A 224 11.17 -14.10 -4.45
C VAL A 224 10.91 -12.98 -3.45
N ARG A 225 11.51 -13.11 -2.27
CA ARG A 225 11.52 -12.07 -1.24
C ARG A 225 12.95 -11.57 -1.03
N PHE A 226 13.12 -10.26 -1.05
CA PHE A 226 14.36 -9.59 -0.64
C PHE A 226 14.05 -8.76 0.60
N ALA A 227 14.81 -8.90 1.67
CA ALA A 227 14.64 -8.06 2.85
C ALA A 227 15.93 -7.95 3.64
N SER A 228 16.03 -6.90 4.46
CA SER A 228 17.16 -6.71 5.36
C SER A 228 17.37 -7.85 6.36
N TYR A 229 16.35 -8.66 6.61
CA TYR A 229 16.39 -9.78 7.56
C TYR A 229 16.61 -11.16 6.90
N ASN A 230 16.79 -11.26 5.58
CA ASN A 230 16.91 -12.55 4.88
C ASN A 230 18.18 -12.71 4.03
N PHE A 231 19.30 -12.12 4.48
CA PHE A 231 20.59 -12.11 3.78
C PHE A 231 20.54 -11.43 2.40
N SER A 232 19.52 -10.62 2.14
CA SER A 232 19.49 -9.77 0.96
C SER A 232 20.19 -8.44 1.22
N SER A 233 20.67 -7.82 0.15
CA SER A 233 21.25 -6.48 0.18
C SER A 233 20.71 -5.62 -0.94
N LEU A 234 20.51 -4.34 -0.65
CA LEU A 234 20.20 -3.32 -1.64
C LEU A 234 21.51 -2.63 -2.07
N LYS A 235 21.80 -2.68 -3.37
CA LYS A 235 23.00 -2.13 -4.00
C LYS A 235 22.58 -1.12 -5.07
N ASN A 236 23.50 -0.23 -5.44
CA ASN A 236 23.30 0.79 -6.48
C ASN A 236 22.00 1.58 -6.25
N TRP A 237 21.72 1.92 -5.00
CA TRP A 237 20.51 2.65 -4.65
C TRP A 237 20.63 4.10 -5.05
N PHE A 238 19.61 4.60 -5.73
CA PHE A 238 19.51 5.98 -6.16
C PHE A 238 18.08 6.47 -6.00
N VAL A 239 17.92 7.71 -5.55
CA VAL A 239 16.65 8.44 -5.49
C VAL A 239 16.93 9.88 -5.90
N ASP A 240 16.08 10.42 -6.76
CA ASP A 240 16.03 11.84 -7.07
C ASP A 240 14.59 12.32 -6.91
N ILE A 241 14.38 13.15 -5.89
CA ILE A 241 13.06 13.71 -5.55
C ILE A 241 12.57 14.66 -6.65
N ASN A 242 13.48 15.43 -7.26
CA ASN A 242 13.11 16.46 -8.22
C ASN A 242 12.56 15.85 -9.50
N SER A 243 13.17 14.75 -9.96
CA SER A 243 12.67 13.98 -11.10
C SER A 243 11.64 12.92 -10.71
N GLY A 244 11.39 12.69 -9.41
CA GLY A 244 10.49 11.63 -8.95
C GLY A 244 10.98 10.22 -9.31
N THR A 245 12.30 10.02 -9.41
CA THR A 245 12.88 8.75 -9.85
C THR A 245 13.58 8.01 -8.73
N CYS A 246 13.57 6.67 -8.78
CA CYS A 246 14.46 5.86 -7.97
C CYS A 246 14.85 4.56 -8.67
N SER A 247 15.95 3.96 -8.24
CA SER A 247 16.41 2.69 -8.76
C SER A 247 17.25 1.93 -7.75
N GLY A 248 17.34 0.61 -7.95
CA GLY A 248 18.13 -0.23 -7.08
C GLY A 248 18.33 -1.64 -7.60
N MET A 249 19.31 -2.31 -7.02
CA MET A 249 19.60 -3.72 -7.24
C MET A 249 19.47 -4.50 -5.93
N LEU A 250 18.51 -5.39 -5.87
CA LEU A 250 18.26 -6.31 -4.77
C LEU A 250 19.00 -7.61 -5.04
N LYS A 251 20.04 -7.90 -4.26
CA LYS A 251 20.80 -9.14 -4.33
C LYS A 251 20.41 -10.03 -3.16
N GLY A 252 19.84 -11.20 -3.45
CA GLY A 252 19.43 -12.20 -2.47
C GLY A 252 20.21 -13.51 -2.62
N PRO A 253 19.89 -14.54 -1.80
CA PRO A 253 20.61 -15.81 -1.81
C PRO A 253 20.51 -16.61 -3.12
N SER A 254 19.37 -16.51 -3.82
CA SER A 254 19.07 -17.33 -5.01
C SER A 254 18.92 -16.53 -6.31
N SER A 255 18.81 -15.21 -6.24
CA SER A 255 18.46 -14.35 -7.38
C SER A 255 18.88 -12.90 -7.17
N THR A 256 18.86 -12.13 -8.25
CA THR A 256 19.08 -10.68 -8.25
C THR A 256 17.94 -10.00 -9.01
N LEU A 257 17.36 -8.96 -8.43
CA LEU A 257 16.34 -8.13 -9.06
C LEU A 257 16.85 -6.69 -9.20
N THR A 258 16.77 -6.12 -10.39
CA THR A 258 17.00 -4.68 -10.61
C THR A 258 15.68 -4.00 -10.94
N PHE A 259 15.50 -2.79 -10.42
CA PHE A 259 14.36 -1.96 -10.76
C PHE A 259 14.76 -0.51 -11.03
N GLN A 260 13.99 0.15 -11.88
CA GLN A 260 13.99 1.58 -12.12
C GLN A 260 12.54 2.05 -12.12
N SER A 261 12.27 3.18 -11.48
CA SER A 261 10.93 3.73 -11.39
C SER A 261 10.92 5.25 -11.47
N GLU A 262 9.83 5.77 -12.01
CA GLU A 262 9.60 7.18 -12.28
C GLU A 262 8.13 7.50 -11.98
N MET A 263 7.89 8.49 -11.13
CA MET A 263 6.55 8.98 -10.82
C MET A 263 5.94 9.68 -12.03
N PHE A 264 4.62 9.56 -12.21
CA PHE A 264 3.88 10.30 -13.23
C PHE A 264 2.62 10.89 -12.63
N GLY A 265 2.52 12.22 -12.68
CA GLY A 265 1.49 12.95 -11.95
C GLY A 265 1.60 12.72 -10.44
N GLY A 266 0.47 12.85 -9.76
CA GLY A 266 0.36 12.54 -8.34
C GLY A 266 -0.75 13.34 -7.68
N GLY A 267 -1.12 12.90 -6.48
CA GLY A 267 -2.06 13.61 -5.62
C GLY A 267 -1.50 13.74 -4.21
N ILE A 268 -1.88 14.83 -3.53
CA ILE A 268 -1.46 15.08 -2.16
C ILE A 268 -2.37 14.31 -1.20
N LEU A 269 -1.77 13.38 -0.48
CA LEU A 269 -2.41 12.60 0.57
C LEU A 269 -1.95 13.06 1.94
N ARG A 270 -2.82 12.85 2.93
CA ARG A 270 -2.51 13.02 4.35
C ARG A 270 -1.94 11.73 4.91
N ALA A 271 -0.84 11.85 5.65
CA ALA A 271 -0.10 10.79 6.29
C ALA A 271 0.08 11.07 7.79
N PRO A 272 0.22 10.01 8.62
CA PRO A 272 0.26 10.15 10.06
C PRO A 272 1.62 10.62 10.59
N VAL A 273 1.59 11.61 11.49
CA VAL A 273 2.71 12.00 12.36
C VAL A 273 2.21 11.99 13.80
N LYS A 274 2.75 11.09 14.62
CA LYS A 274 2.27 10.89 16.01
C LYS A 274 0.74 10.73 16.07
N GLY A 275 0.18 9.99 15.12
CA GLY A 275 -1.24 9.66 14.99
C GLY A 275 -2.12 10.77 14.41
N ALA A 276 -1.61 11.98 14.19
CA ALA A 276 -2.33 13.05 13.50
C ALA A 276 -2.11 12.96 11.99
N MET A 277 -3.16 13.13 11.18
CA MET A 277 -3.11 13.02 9.72
C MET A 277 -2.72 14.36 9.08
N ASP A 278 -1.56 14.88 9.46
CA ASP A 278 -1.15 16.27 9.17
C ASP A 278 0.01 16.38 8.18
N ARG A 279 0.76 15.30 7.94
CA ARG A 279 1.85 15.31 6.96
C ARG A 279 1.29 15.13 5.57
N GLU A 280 1.72 15.96 4.64
CA GLU A 280 1.41 15.78 3.23
C GLU A 280 2.46 14.90 2.56
N ILE A 281 2.00 13.95 1.75
CA ILE A 281 2.83 13.09 0.91
C ILE A 281 2.27 13.11 -0.51
N ILE A 282 3.13 12.97 -1.51
CA ILE A 282 2.72 12.86 -2.91
C ILE A 282 2.74 11.38 -3.27
N GLU A 283 1.59 10.86 -3.68
CA GLU A 283 1.47 9.53 -4.25
C GLU A 283 1.20 9.62 -5.75
N SER A 284 1.94 8.84 -6.53
CA SER A 284 1.65 8.56 -7.94
C SER A 284 1.16 7.13 -8.08
N ILE A 285 -0.06 6.92 -8.58
CA ILE A 285 -0.58 5.56 -8.89
C ILE A 285 -0.34 5.18 -10.37
N ARG A 286 0.25 6.10 -11.14
CA ARG A 286 0.56 5.96 -12.57
C ARG A 286 2.07 5.91 -12.83
N ALA A 287 2.85 5.56 -11.82
CA ALA A 287 4.29 5.51 -11.95
C ALA A 287 4.70 4.40 -12.92
N ARG A 288 5.80 4.63 -13.63
CA ARG A 288 6.42 3.61 -14.47
C ARG A 288 7.44 2.84 -13.65
N VAL A 289 7.41 1.50 -13.73
CA VAL A 289 8.37 0.60 -13.07
C VAL A 289 8.88 -0.40 -14.08
N THR A 290 10.20 -0.46 -14.26
CA THR A 290 10.88 -1.48 -15.07
C THR A 290 11.59 -2.45 -14.14
N LEU A 291 11.38 -3.75 -14.36
CA LEU A 291 11.97 -4.83 -13.57
C LEU A 291 12.78 -5.78 -14.43
N ARG A 292 13.84 -6.33 -13.84
CA ARG A 292 14.55 -7.49 -14.36
C ARG A 292 14.98 -8.39 -13.20
N LEU A 293 14.58 -9.66 -13.25
CA LEU A 293 14.94 -10.70 -12.28
C LEU A 293 15.82 -11.74 -12.97
N THR A 294 16.92 -12.11 -12.32
CA THR A 294 17.82 -13.18 -12.77
C THR A 294 18.07 -14.21 -11.67
N ASP A 295 18.36 -15.45 -12.05
CA ASP A 295 18.88 -16.45 -11.12
C ASP A 295 20.34 -16.16 -10.72
N LYS A 296 20.91 -17.00 -9.84
CA LYS A 296 22.29 -16.90 -9.37
C LYS A 296 23.36 -17.01 -10.48
N ASN A 297 23.02 -17.59 -11.63
CA ASN A 297 23.91 -17.74 -12.78
C ASN A 297 23.74 -16.59 -13.78
N GLY A 298 22.88 -15.60 -13.47
CA GLY A 298 22.60 -14.45 -14.34
C GLY A 298 21.59 -14.74 -15.46
N ARG A 299 20.97 -15.92 -15.48
CA ARG A 299 19.92 -16.23 -16.46
C ARG A 299 18.67 -15.44 -16.13
N GLU A 300 18.08 -14.80 -17.14
CA GLU A 300 16.86 -14.01 -16.98
C GLU A 300 15.67 -14.92 -16.64
N ILE A 301 15.04 -14.63 -15.51
CA ILE A 301 13.79 -15.26 -15.07
C ILE A 301 12.61 -14.40 -15.54
N TYR A 302 12.75 -13.08 -15.42
CA TYR A 302 11.69 -12.15 -15.73
C TYR A 302 12.23 -10.79 -16.16
N ARG A 303 11.48 -10.14 -17.07
CA ARG A 303 11.63 -8.73 -17.43
C ARG A 303 10.25 -8.16 -17.75
N GLY A 304 9.94 -6.99 -17.21
CA GLY A 304 8.66 -6.35 -17.47
C GLY A 304 8.64 -4.87 -17.14
N VAL A 305 7.68 -4.18 -17.73
CA VAL A 305 7.36 -2.78 -17.48
C VAL A 305 5.91 -2.68 -17.02
N SER A 306 5.65 -1.92 -15.97
CA SER A 306 4.32 -1.53 -15.50
C SER A 306 4.20 -0.02 -15.59
N SER A 307 3.07 0.50 -16.10
CA SER A 307 2.80 1.94 -16.22
C SER A 307 1.81 2.46 -15.18
N GLU A 308 1.18 1.58 -14.41
CA GLU A 308 0.20 1.95 -13.38
C GLU A 308 0.69 1.50 -12.00
N ALA A 309 1.92 1.86 -11.66
CA ALA A 309 2.50 1.55 -10.35
C ALA A 309 2.17 2.64 -9.31
N GLY A 310 1.89 2.21 -8.09
CA GLY A 310 1.84 3.06 -6.90
C GLY A 310 3.27 3.38 -6.51
N MET A 311 3.54 4.65 -6.22
CA MET A 311 4.86 5.11 -5.87
C MET A 311 4.78 6.35 -4.98
N GLU A 312 5.56 6.33 -3.91
CA GLU A 312 5.73 7.44 -2.97
C GLU A 312 7.23 7.63 -2.73
N ILE A 313 7.68 8.89 -2.76
CA ILE A 313 9.01 9.29 -2.31
C ILE A 313 8.81 10.36 -1.24
N SER A 314 9.25 10.08 -0.01
CA SER A 314 9.29 11.05 1.08
C SER A 314 10.66 10.96 1.73
N LEU A 315 11.50 12.00 1.62
CA LEU A 315 12.85 12.01 2.16
C LEU A 315 13.04 13.11 3.20
#